data_AF-A0A3A4XQB9-F1
#
_entry.id   AF-A0A3A4XQB9-F1
#
_cell.length_a   1.000
_cell.length_b   1.000
_cell.length_c   1.000
_cell.angle_alpha   90.00
_cell.angle_beta   90.00
_cell.angle_gamma   90.00
#
_symmetry.space_group_name_H-M   'P 1'
#
loop_
_entity.id
_entity.type
_entity.pdbx_description
1 polymer ?
#
loop_
_entity_poly.entity_id
_entity_poly.type
_entity_poly.pdbx_seq_one_letter_code
_entity_poly.pdbx_strand_id
1 'polypeptide(L)' 'MAVSWLFPGQTVQIDAPCLDCGSPIIVEMKDGSIQKAEPQGIVAYTSVPFRDWFNNLPYS' A
#
# COMPACT_ATOMS: atom_id res chain seq x y z
N MET A 1 2.98 1.11 -2.53
CA MET A 1 1.88 0.57 -3.38
C MET A 1 2.39 -0.13 -4.65
N ALA A 2 3.71 -0.17 -4.86
CA ALA A 2 4.34 -0.87 -5.97
C ALA A 2 4.23 -2.40 -5.96
N VAL A 3 3.79 -3.04 -4.86
CA VAL A 3 3.76 -4.51 -4.76
C VAL A 3 2.92 -5.18 -5.84
N SER A 4 1.83 -4.54 -6.31
CA SER A 4 1.00 -5.09 -7.40
C SER A 4 1.74 -5.12 -8.75
N TRP A 5 2.78 -4.30 -8.93
CA TRP A 5 3.56 -4.26 -10.17
C TRP A 5 4.52 -5.46 -10.28
N LEU A 6 4.85 -6.09 -9.15
CA LEU A 6 5.64 -7.32 -9.13
C LEU A 6 4.83 -8.53 -9.63
N PHE A 7 3.49 -8.44 -9.63
CA PHE A 7 2.59 -9.52 -10.02
C PHE A 7 1.54 -9.04 -11.04
N PRO A 8 1.94 -8.74 -12.29
CA PRO A 8 1.05 -8.18 -13.30
C PRO A 8 -0.20 -9.05 -13.54
N GLY A 9 -1.37 -8.42 -13.60
CA GLY A 9 -2.66 -9.08 -13.82
C GLY A 9 -3.22 -9.85 -12.62
N GLN A 10 -2.45 -9.96 -11.53
CA GLN A 10 -2.87 -10.64 -10.30
C GLN A 10 -3.44 -9.66 -9.29
N THR A 11 -4.36 -10.17 -8.47
CA THR A 11 -4.83 -9.43 -7.28
C THR A 11 -3.92 -9.78 -6.12
N VAL A 12 -3.31 -8.76 -5.52
CA VAL A 12 -2.45 -8.87 -4.34
C VAL A 12 -3.24 -8.41 -3.12
N GLN A 13 -3.38 -9.29 -2.13
CA GLN A 13 -3.91 -8.95 -0.81
C GLN A 13 -2.77 -8.53 0.11
N ILE A 14 -2.96 -7.42 0.81
CA ILE A 14 -2.02 -6.87 1.79
C ILE A 14 -2.72 -6.86 3.14
N ASP A 15 -2.21 -7.68 4.06
CA ASP A 15 -2.67 -7.74 5.44
C ASP A 15 -1.64 -7.07 6.35
N ALA A 16 -2.07 -6.06 7.10
CA ALA A 16 -1.20 -5.30 7.99
C ALA A 16 -1.95 -4.79 9.22
N PRO A 17 -1.26 -4.55 10.35
CA PRO A 17 -1.85 -3.84 11.48
C PRO A 17 -1.87 -2.33 11.23
N CYS A 18 -2.89 -1.64 11.75
CA CYS A 18 -2.91 -0.18 11.84
C CYS A 18 -1.76 0.31 12.72
N LEU A 19 -0.99 1.29 12.22
CA LEU A 19 0.16 1.84 12.94
C LEU A 19 -0.22 2.61 14.22
N ASP A 20 -1.46 3.08 14.34
CA ASP A 20 -1.95 3.83 15.49
C ASP A 20 -2.59 2.92 16.55
N CYS A 21 -3.60 2.12 16.14
CA CYS A 21 -4.41 1.34 17.07
C CYS A 21 -4.18 -0.18 17.03
N GLY A 22 -3.38 -0.69 16.09
CA GLY A 22 -3.08 -2.11 15.96
C GLY A 22 -4.20 -2.98 15.34
N SER A 23 -5.38 -2.42 15.08
CA SER A 23 -6.48 -3.14 14.41
C SER A 23 -6.09 -3.62 13.01
N PRO A 24 -6.64 -4.75 12.52
CA PRO A 24 -6.31 -5.28 11.21
C PRO A 24 -6.75 -4.33 10.08
N ILE A 25 -5.90 -4.24 9.06
CA ILE A 25 -6.12 -3.54 7.79
C ILE A 25 -5.92 -4.55 6.67
N ILE A 26 -6.88 -4.59 5.76
CA ILE A 26 -6.86 -5.44 4.55
C ILE A 26 -7.02 -4.53 3.33
N VAL A 27 -6.07 -4.63 2.40
CA VAL A 27 -6.13 -3.93 1.12
C VAL A 27 -5.94 -4.92 -0.01
N GLU A 28 -6.85 -4.93 -0.98
CA GLU A 28 -6.67 -5.66 -2.23
C GLU A 28 -6.29 -4.70 -3.34
N MET A 29 -5.22 -5.04 -4.05
CA MET A 29 -4.68 -4.25 -5.14
C MET A 29 -4.56 -5.07 -6.41
N LYS A 30 -4.81 -4.45 -7.57
CA LYS A 30 -4.54 -5.03 -8.88
C LYS A 30 -4.03 -3.96 -9.81
N ASP A 31 -2.88 -4.21 -10.45
CA ASP A 31 -2.29 -3.35 -11.48
C ASP A 31 -2.23 -1.85 -11.08
N GLY A 32 -1.81 -1.57 -9.83
CA GLY A 32 -1.67 -0.23 -9.28
C GLY A 32 -2.96 0.40 -8.77
N SER A 33 -4.10 -0.27 -8.90
CA SER A 33 -5.40 0.19 -8.43
C SER A 33 -5.85 -0.55 -7.17
N ILE A 34 -6.42 0.17 -6.20
CA ILE A 34 -7.05 -0.42 -5.02
C ILE A 34 -8.44 -0.92 -5.42
N GLN A 35 -8.70 -2.21 -5.21
CA GLN A 35 -10.00 -2.85 -5.46
C GLN A 35 -10.85 -2.88 -4.19
N LYS A 36 -10.20 -3.11 -3.04
CA LYS A 36 -10.85 -3.21 -1.73
C LYS A 36 -9.97 -2.61 -0.65
N ALA A 37 -10.59 -1.96 0.34
CA ALA A 37 -9.93 -1.35 1.47
C ALA A 37 -10.82 -1.46 2.72
N GLU A 38 -10.38 -2.21 3.72
CA GLU A 38 -11.09 -2.44 4.98
C GLU A 38 -10.15 -2.20 6.18
N PRO A 39 -10.49 -1.28 7.11
CA PRO A 39 -11.66 -0.40 7.13
C PRO A 39 -11.63 0.68 6.03
N GLN A 40 -12.76 1.34 5.76
CA GLN A 40 -12.75 2.48 4.82
C GLN A 40 -11.95 3.66 5.38
N GLY A 41 -11.33 4.43 4.49
CA GLY A 41 -10.57 5.64 4.86
C GLY A 41 -9.14 5.38 5.36
N ILE A 42 -8.55 4.22 5.04
CA ILE A 42 -7.14 3.91 5.33
C ILE A 42 -6.22 4.98 4.71
N VAL A 43 -5.22 5.40 5.48
CA VAL A 43 -4.18 6.34 5.06
C VAL A 43 -2.83 5.63 5.06
N ALA A 44 -2.12 5.72 3.94
CA ALA A 44 -0.72 5.29 3.87
C ALA A 44 0.19 6.44 4.32
N TYR A 45 1.12 6.13 5.23
CA TYR A 45 2.14 7.08 5.68
C TYR A 45 3.51 6.66 5.18
N THR A 46 4.30 7.63 4.73
CA THR A 46 5.71 7.45 4.44
C THR A 46 6.50 8.64 4.97
N SER A 47 7.67 8.39 5.55
CA SER A 47 8.53 9.41 6.16
C SER A 47 9.61 9.93 5.21
N VAL A 48 9.46 9.73 3.90
CA VAL A 48 10.36 10.30 2.87
C VAL A 48 9.77 11.60 2.31
N PRO A 49 10.58 12.67 2.18
CA PRO A 49 10.17 13.86 1.46
C PRO A 49 9.73 13.47 0.05
N PHE A 50 8.60 14.01 -0.42
CA PHE A 50 8.05 13.70 -1.74
C PHE A 50 9.07 13.90 -2.89
N ARG A 51 10.00 14.85 -2.74
CA ARG A 51 11.08 15.12 -3.69
C ARG A 51 12.08 13.96 -3.82
N ASP A 52 12.24 13.16 -2.77
CA ASP A 52 13.23 12.08 -2.68
C ASP A 52 12.64 10.70 -2.96
N TRP A 53 11.38 10.65 -3.36
CA TRP A 53 10.66 9.41 -3.56
C TRP A 53 11.30 8.53 -4.65
N PHE A 54 11.76 9.15 -5.75
CA PHE A 54 12.50 8.47 -6.82
C PHE A 54 13.96 8.17 -6.48
N ASN A 55 14.52 8.81 -5.45
CA ASN A 55 15.89 8.54 -4.99
C ASN A 55 15.95 7.28 -4.09
N ASN A 56 14.80 6.88 -3.54
CA ASN A 56 14.62 5.69 -2.70
C ASN A 56 13.53 4.78 -3.27
N LEU A 57 13.78 4.26 -4.49
CA LEU A 57 12.93 3.31 -5.21
C LEU A 57 12.37 2.11 -4.40
N PRO A 58 13.01 1.59 -3.33
CA PRO A 58 12.41 0.52 -2.53
C PRO A 58 11.11 0.93 -1.80
N TYR A 59 10.85 2.23 -1.64
CA TYR A 59 9.70 2.78 -0.90
C TYR A 59 8.66 3.51 -1.78
N SER A 60 8.91 3.62 -3.09
CA SER A 60 7.96 4.16 -4.08
C SER A 60 7.08 3.05 -4.66
#